data_AF-A0A8T3R4F2-F1
#
_entry.id   AF-A0A8T3R4F2-F1
#
_cell.length_a   1.000
_cell.length_b   1.000
_cell.length_c   1.000
_cell.angle_alpha   90.00
_cell.angle_beta   90.00
_cell.angle_gamma   90.00
#
_symmetry.space_group_name_H-M   'P 1'
#
loop_
_entity.id
_entity.type
_entity.pdbx_description
1 polymer ?
#
loop_
_entity_poly.entity_id
_entity_poly.type
_entity_poly.pdbx_seq_one_letter_code
_entity_poly.pdbx_strand_id
1 'polypeptide(L)'
;IWDTLENDKEVIEALESTNESVLSHRLNDSFQILTAVSVILLPLTLIASIFGMNVPVPGEGQEFSFLGIMLMMALLLGVLVAYFRRRGWL
;
A
#
# COMPACT_ATOMS: atom_id res chain seq x y z
N ILE A 1 -15.19 -48.90 6.61
CA ILE A 1 -14.14 -48.55 7.59
C ILE A 1 -12.94 -47.95 6.88
N TRP A 2 -12.30 -48.65 5.94
CA TRP A 2 -11.21 -48.05 5.16
C TRP A 2 -11.67 -46.91 4.24
N ASP A 3 -12.73 -47.12 3.46
CA ASP A 3 -13.29 -46.05 2.60
C ASP A 3 -13.77 -44.83 3.40
N THR A 4 -14.31 -45.05 4.59
CA THR A 4 -14.74 -43.96 5.49
C THR A 4 -13.55 -43.19 6.05
N LEU A 5 -12.44 -43.87 6.37
CA LEU A 5 -11.21 -43.23 6.84
C LEU A 5 -10.49 -42.47 5.72
N GLU A 6 -10.48 -42.99 4.49
CA GLU A 6 -9.92 -42.28 3.33
C GLU A 6 -10.73 -41.03 3.02
N ASN A 7 -12.06 -41.13 3.05
CA ASN A 7 -12.95 -39.99 2.86
C ASN A 7 -12.77 -38.92 3.96
N ASP A 8 -12.63 -39.32 5.23
CA ASP A 8 -12.37 -38.38 6.32
C ASP A 8 -11.01 -37.66 6.16
N LYS A 9 -9.98 -38.38 5.71
CA LYS A 9 -8.65 -37.82 5.41
C LYS A 9 -8.73 -36.83 4.24
N GLU A 10 -9.40 -37.19 3.16
CA GLU A 10 -9.57 -36.32 1.98
C GLU A 10 -10.32 -35.03 2.34
N VAL A 11 -11.32 -35.11 3.22
CA VAL A 11 -12.02 -33.92 3.75
C VAL A 11 -11.09 -33.05 4.60
N ILE A 12 -10.24 -33.65 5.44
CA ILE A 12 -9.25 -32.90 6.25
C ILE A 12 -8.25 -32.18 5.36
N GLU A 13 -7.70 -32.85 4.34
CA GLU A 13 -6.75 -32.24 3.39
C GLU A 13 -7.42 -31.12 2.56
N ALA A 14 -8.68 -31.29 2.18
CA ALA A 14 -9.47 -30.25 1.53
C ALA A 14 -9.72 -29.04 2.45
N LEU A 15 -9.97 -29.27 3.75
CA LEU A 15 -10.11 -28.20 4.74
C LEU A 15 -8.79 -27.47 4.98
N GLU A 16 -7.69 -28.20 5.10
CA GLU A 16 -6.36 -27.64 5.31
C GLU A 16 -5.96 -26.74 4.13
N SER A 17 -6.07 -27.24 2.90
CA SER A 17 -5.80 -26.46 1.69
C SER A 17 -6.72 -25.23 1.56
N THR A 18 -8.00 -25.35 1.94
CA THR A 18 -8.91 -24.20 2.00
C THR A 18 -8.45 -23.16 3.03
N ASN A 19 -8.05 -23.60 4.22
CA ASN A 19 -7.57 -22.71 5.28
C ASN A 19 -6.26 -22.01 4.87
N GLU A 20 -5.31 -22.73 4.27
CA GLU A 20 -4.08 -22.14 3.73
C GLU A 20 -4.37 -21.12 2.63
N SER A 21 -5.33 -21.40 1.74
CA SER A 21 -5.77 -20.47 0.71
C SER A 21 -6.34 -19.19 1.33
N VAL A 22 -7.24 -19.30 2.31
CA VAL A 22 -7.80 -18.15 3.03
C VAL A 22 -6.71 -17.36 3.74
N LEU A 23 -5.78 -18.02 4.42
CA LEU A 23 -4.66 -17.36 5.09
C LEU A 23 -3.78 -16.61 4.09
N SER A 24 -3.46 -17.22 2.96
CA SER A 24 -2.67 -16.62 1.89
C SER A 24 -3.37 -15.40 1.28
N HIS A 25 -4.69 -15.47 1.08
CA HIS A 25 -5.48 -14.32 0.64
C HIS A 25 -5.41 -13.16 1.64
N ARG A 26 -5.60 -13.43 2.94
CA ARG A 26 -5.50 -12.42 4.02
C ARG A 26 -4.11 -11.77 4.08
N LEU A 27 -3.06 -12.57 3.90
CA LEU A 27 -1.68 -12.09 3.86
C LEU A 27 -1.44 -11.20 2.65
N ASN A 28 -1.87 -11.63 1.46
CA ASN A 28 -1.75 -10.84 0.24
C ASN A 28 -2.44 -9.48 0.38
N ASP A 29 -3.66 -9.44 0.91
CA ASP A 29 -4.40 -8.19 1.16
C ASP A 29 -3.65 -7.28 2.15
N SER A 30 -3.07 -7.85 3.21
CA SER A 30 -2.30 -7.08 4.19
C SER A 30 -1.02 -6.48 3.58
N PHE A 31 -0.29 -7.25 2.78
CA PHE A 31 0.90 -6.78 2.05
C PHE A 31 0.55 -5.73 1.00
N GLN A 32 -0.59 -5.86 0.36
CA GLN A 32 -1.10 -4.89 -0.61
C GLN A 32 -1.36 -3.54 0.06
N ILE A 33 -1.95 -3.52 1.26
CA ILE A 33 -2.18 -2.30 2.04
C ILE A 33 -0.84 -1.66 2.46
N LEU A 34 0.09 -2.45 3.01
CA LEU A 34 1.42 -1.94 3.40
C LEU A 34 2.18 -1.34 2.22
N THR A 35 2.12 -2.01 1.06
CA THR A 35 2.77 -1.54 -0.17
C THR A 35 2.11 -0.26 -0.68
N ALA A 36 0.78 -0.17 -0.64
CA ALA A 36 0.05 1.03 -1.01
C ALA A 36 0.46 2.24 -0.17
N VAL A 37 0.49 2.06 1.16
CA VAL A 37 0.94 3.10 2.10
C VAL A 37 2.39 3.50 1.82
N SER A 38 3.28 2.53 1.60
CA SER A 38 4.69 2.79 1.32
C SER A 38 4.90 3.57 0.01
N VAL A 39 4.20 3.21 -1.07
CA VAL A 39 4.27 3.90 -2.37
C VAL A 39 3.76 5.34 -2.27
N ILE A 40 2.79 5.62 -1.38
CA ILE A 40 2.30 6.98 -1.12
C ILE A 40 3.31 7.76 -0.27
N LEU A 41 3.87 7.14 0.76
CA LEU A 41 4.78 7.81 1.69
C LEU A 41 6.13 8.14 1.07
N LEU A 42 6.73 7.26 0.27
CA LEU A 42 8.06 7.45 -0.33
C LEU A 42 8.26 8.77 -1.08
N PRO A 43 7.40 9.16 -2.06
CA PRO A 43 7.55 10.44 -2.74
C PRO A 43 7.28 11.61 -1.79
N LEU A 44 6.34 11.45 -0.85
CA LEU A 44 5.99 12.49 0.11
C LEU A 44 7.15 12.78 1.08
N THR A 45 7.82 11.73 1.57
CA THR A 45 8.99 11.84 2.45
C THR A 45 10.21 12.34 1.70
N LEU A 46 10.38 11.97 0.42
CA LEU A 46 11.45 12.51 -0.42
C LEU A 46 11.29 14.03 -0.61
N ILE A 47 10.07 14.51 -0.90
CA ILE A 47 9.78 15.93 -0.97
C ILE A 47 10.05 16.60 0.38
N ALA A 48 9.50 16.06 1.48
CA ALA A 48 9.72 16.61 2.82
C ALA A 48 11.19 16.64 3.23
N SER A 49 11.98 15.65 2.82
CA SER A 49 13.43 15.57 3.09
C SER A 49 14.21 16.63 2.31
N ILE A 50 13.94 16.79 1.01
CA ILE A 50 14.59 17.81 0.17
C ILE A 50 14.29 19.22 0.69
N PHE A 51 13.05 19.49 1.08
CA PHE A 51 12.64 20.80 1.63
C PHE A 51 12.95 20.97 3.12
N GLY A 52 13.23 19.89 3.85
CA GLY A 52 13.69 19.94 5.24
C GLY A 52 15.21 20.12 5.37
N MET A 53 15.95 19.92 4.28
CA MET A 53 17.35 20.31 4.20
C MET A 53 17.42 21.84 4.22
N ASN A 54 18.21 22.41 5.14
CA ASN A 54 18.54 23.86 5.18
C ASN A 54 19.44 24.28 4.00
N VAL A 55 19.13 23.80 2.80
CA VAL A 55 19.85 24.09 1.56
C VAL A 55 18.92 24.96 0.73
N PRO A 56 19.37 26.16 0.31
CA PRO A 56 18.51 27.07 -0.42
C PRO A 56 18.07 26.47 -1.75
N VAL A 57 16.83 26.00 -1.77
CA VAL A 57 16.17 25.50 -2.97
C VAL A 57 15.84 26.69 -3.88
N PRO A 58 15.96 26.57 -5.21
CA PRO A 58 15.57 27.63 -6.13
C PRO A 58 14.06 27.90 -5.98
N GLY A 59 13.72 28.99 -5.29
CA GLY A 59 12.35 29.33 -4.86
C GLY A 59 12.23 29.71 -3.38
N GLU A 60 13.25 29.47 -2.55
CA GLU A 60 13.32 29.99 -1.18
C GLU A 60 13.34 31.53 -1.17
N GLY A 61 12.29 32.14 -0.61
CA GLY A 61 12.19 33.60 -0.46
C GLY A 61 10.91 34.23 -1.02
N GLN A 62 10.09 33.49 -1.76
CA GLN A 62 8.73 33.94 -2.12
C GLN A 62 7.70 33.34 -1.16
N GLU A 63 6.81 34.16 -0.62
CA GLU A 63 5.73 33.74 0.31
C GLU A 63 4.87 32.60 -0.26
N PHE A 64 4.76 32.53 -1.60
CA PHE A 64 3.97 31.53 -2.31
C PHE A 64 4.67 30.21 -2.57
N SER A 65 6.00 30.11 -2.43
CA SER A 65 6.74 28.87 -2.74
C SER A 65 6.32 27.73 -1.81
N PHE A 66 6.13 28.01 -0.52
CA PHE A 66 5.65 27.03 0.46
C PHE A 66 4.25 26.51 0.10
N LEU A 67 3.34 27.43 -0.26
CA LEU A 67 1.97 27.11 -0.66
C LEU A 67 1.92 26.29 -1.95
N GLY A 68 2.79 26.59 -2.92
CA GLY A 68 2.91 25.84 -4.18
C GLY A 68 3.40 24.40 -3.97
N ILE A 69 4.39 24.19 -3.11
CA ILE A 69 4.90 22.85 -2.77
C ILE A 69 3.82 22.05 -2.03
N MET A 70 3.12 22.67 -1.09
CA MET A 70 2.03 22.03 -0.36
C MET A 70 0.89 21.59 -1.31
N LEU A 71 0.51 22.45 -2.26
CA LEU A 71 -0.46 22.11 -3.30
C LEU A 71 0.03 20.97 -4.20
N MET A 72 1.31 20.97 -4.57
CA MET A 72 1.91 19.91 -5.37
C MET A 72 1.90 18.56 -4.62
N MET A 73 2.28 18.56 -3.34
CA MET A 73 2.23 17.37 -2.49
C MET A 73 0.80 16.84 -2.34
N ALA A 74 -0.17 17.74 -2.11
CA ALA A 74 -1.58 17.37 -2.01
C ALA A 74 -2.13 16.80 -3.32
N LEU A 75 -1.75 17.38 -4.47
CA LEU A 75 -2.12 16.89 -5.79
C LEU A 75 -1.52 15.49 -6.05
N LEU A 76 -0.24 15.31 -5.75
CA LEU A 76 0.48 14.05 -5.96
C LEU A 76 -0.12 12.93 -5.09
N LEU A 77 -0.45 13.25 -3.85
CA LEU A 77 -1.17 12.35 -2.94
C LEU A 77 -2.57 12.02 -3.47
N GLY A 78 -3.31 13.02 -3.95
CA GLY A 78 -4.63 12.83 -4.56
C GLY A 78 -4.59 11.92 -5.80
N VAL A 79 -3.59 12.10 -6.68
CA VAL A 79 -3.39 11.27 -7.88
C VAL A 79 -3.05 9.84 -7.50
N LEU A 80 -2.13 9.63 -6.55
CA LEU A 80 -1.75 8.29 -6.08
C LEU A 80 -2.92 7.57 -5.42
N VAL A 81 -3.67 8.24 -4.55
CA VAL A 81 -4.87 7.67 -3.91
C VAL A 81 -5.94 7.33 -4.96
N ALA A 82 -6.20 8.23 -5.92
CA ALA A 82 -7.15 7.96 -6.99
C ALA A 82 -6.72 6.78 -7.88
N TYR A 83 -5.43 6.67 -8.17
CA TYR A 83 -4.86 5.57 -8.93
C TYR A 83 -5.02 4.23 -8.20
N PHE A 84 -4.68 4.17 -6.91
CA PHE A 84 -4.85 2.96 -6.09
C PHE A 84 -6.32 2.56 -5.92
N ARG A 85 -7.22 3.53 -5.72
CA ARG A 85 -8.67 3.28 -5.65
C ARG A 85 -9.22 2.76 -6.97
N ARG A 86 -8.78 3.27 -8.13
CA ARG A 86 -9.19 2.74 -9.44
C ARG A 86 -8.66 1.34 -9.72
N ARG A 87 -7.50 0.99 -9.17
CA ARG A 87 -6.92 -0.35 -9.28
C ARG A 87 -7.63 -1.38 -8.37
N GLY A 88 -8.55 -0.96 -7.51
CA GLY A 88 -9.24 -1.85 -6.57
C GLY A 88 -8.36 -2.33 -5.43
N TRP A 89 -7.26 -1.61 -5.14
CA TRP A 89 -6.34 -1.93 -4.05
C TRP A 89 -6.74 -1.26 -2.73
N LEU A 90 -7.67 -0.28 -2.80
CA LEU A 90 -8.25 0.51 -1.71
C LEU A 90 -9.76 0.72 -1.93
#